data_AF-A0A381DI14-F1
#
_entry.id   AF-A0A381DI14-F1
#
_cell.length_a   1.000
_cell.length_b   1.000
_cell.length_c   1.000
_cell.angle_alpha   90.00
_cell.angle_beta   90.00
_cell.angle_gamma   90.00
#
_symmetry.space_group_name_H-M   'P 1'
#
loop_
_entity.id
_entity.type
_entity.pdbx_description
1 polymer ?
#
loop_
_entity_poly.entity_id
_entity_poly.type
_entity_poly.pdbx_seq_one_letter_code
_entity_poly.pdbx_strand_id
1 'polypeptide(L)'
;MFNGLIREIGKVTSFNGDILDVKSNLKPNLGDSISINGACLSVVKVSNDGFSVEISSQSKKMLALQNYKDKVHLEPAMKLGDSIDGHLLQGHIDGIGEIYAINKNSNGTDFFIKLPQELMKFTSSQGSIAIDGVSLTIAQTMQDSIRICVIPITMRDTLFGTFSIGRKVNIETDMFARYIYKIISNKNTATWDDIDKIMSIY
;
A
#
# COMPACT_ATOMS: atom_id res chain seq x y z
N MET A 1 6.94 -6.85 6.36
CA MET A 1 5.47 -6.71 6.38
C MET A 1 5.12 -5.43 7.11
N PHE A 2 3.96 -4.86 6.80
CA PHE A 2 3.46 -3.58 7.32
C PHE A 2 1.99 -3.75 7.73
N ASN A 3 1.41 -2.78 8.43
CA ASN A 3 0.00 -2.80 8.82
C ASN A 3 -0.82 -1.65 8.20
N GLY A 4 -0.18 -0.76 7.44
CA GLY A 4 -0.81 0.32 6.71
C GLY A 4 -1.15 1.53 7.58
N LEU A 5 -0.46 1.68 8.71
CA LEU A 5 -0.54 2.85 9.57
C LEU A 5 0.70 3.72 9.36
N ILE A 6 0.51 4.84 8.69
CA ILE A 6 1.59 5.77 8.39
C ILE A 6 2.20 6.30 9.69
N ARG A 7 3.52 6.13 9.83
CA ARG A 7 4.26 6.57 11.02
C ARG A 7 4.84 7.96 10.86
N GLU A 8 5.20 8.32 9.63
CA GLU A 8 5.77 9.62 9.33
C GLU A 8 5.41 10.06 7.91
N ILE A 9 5.29 11.37 7.71
CA ILE A 9 5.32 11.96 6.37
C ILE A 9 6.74 12.47 6.12
N GLY A 10 7.50 11.72 5.32
CA GLY A 10 8.86 12.07 4.93
C GLY A 10 8.90 13.17 3.89
N LYS A 11 10.03 13.89 3.80
CA LYS A 11 10.28 14.88 2.75
C LYS A 11 11.27 14.33 1.73
N VAL A 12 10.88 14.27 0.46
CA VAL A 12 11.79 13.86 -0.61
C VAL A 12 12.78 14.99 -0.87
N THR A 13 14.08 14.69 -0.81
CA THR A 13 15.15 15.66 -1.12
C THR A 13 15.62 15.52 -2.56
N SER A 14 15.66 14.29 -3.08
CA SER A 14 16.03 13.98 -4.45
C SER A 14 15.48 12.64 -4.90
N PHE A 15 15.16 12.54 -6.18
CA PHE A 15 14.89 11.28 -6.86
C PHE A 15 15.50 11.33 -8.25
N ASN A 16 16.48 10.48 -8.54
CA ASN A 16 17.15 10.45 -9.84
C ASN A 16 16.59 9.37 -10.79
N GLY A 17 15.52 8.70 -10.37
CA GLY A 17 14.92 7.58 -11.08
C GLY A 17 15.27 6.22 -10.48
N ASP A 18 16.45 6.06 -9.86
CA ASP A 18 16.91 4.82 -9.21
C ASP A 18 16.94 4.98 -7.68
N ILE A 19 17.60 6.03 -7.21
CA ILE A 19 17.80 6.33 -5.80
C ILE A 19 16.85 7.45 -5.39
N LEU A 20 16.11 7.19 -4.31
CA LEU A 20 15.25 8.14 -3.64
C LEU A 20 15.85 8.51 -2.29
N ASP A 21 16.11 9.80 -2.09
CA ASP A 21 16.58 10.35 -0.83
C ASP A 21 15.42 10.99 -0.08
N VAL A 22 15.26 10.62 1.19
CA VAL A 22 14.15 11.06 2.03
C VAL A 22 14.69 11.58 3.35
N LYS A 23 14.40 12.85 3.65
CA LYS A 23 14.59 13.43 4.97
C LYS A 23 13.50 12.90 5.89
N SER A 24 13.90 12.31 7.01
CA SER A 24 13.00 11.64 7.95
C SER A 24 13.57 11.59 9.36
N ASN A 25 12.68 11.55 10.36
CA ASN A 25 13.05 11.32 11.76
C ASN A 25 13.22 9.83 12.08
N LEU A 26 12.73 8.92 11.23
CA LEU A 26 12.99 7.49 11.33
C LEU A 26 14.51 7.22 11.35
N LYS A 27 14.91 6.23 12.15
CA LYS A 27 16.30 5.79 12.31
C LYS A 27 16.46 4.33 11.89
N PRO A 28 16.33 4.02 10.59
CA PRO A 28 16.55 2.66 10.10
C PRO A 28 18.03 2.31 10.06
N ASN A 29 18.32 1.01 10.02
CA ASN A 29 19.62 0.47 9.69
C ASN A 29 19.74 0.21 8.19
N LEU A 30 20.97 0.04 7.72
CA LEU A 30 21.23 -0.41 6.36
C LEU A 30 20.56 -1.78 6.14
N GLY A 31 19.80 -1.92 5.04
CA GLY A 31 19.06 -3.13 4.70
C GLY A 31 17.66 -3.23 5.31
N ASP A 32 17.28 -2.34 6.25
CA ASP A 32 15.92 -2.33 6.79
C ASP A 32 14.90 -2.02 5.68
N SER A 33 13.71 -2.62 5.78
CA SER A 33 12.60 -2.37 4.87
C SER A 33 11.71 -1.24 5.37
N ILE A 34 11.43 -0.28 4.49
CA ILE A 34 10.49 0.82 4.73
C ILE A 34 9.47 0.85 3.59
N SER A 35 8.19 0.91 3.96
CA SER A 35 7.11 1.19 3.03
C SER A 35 7.09 2.69 2.73
N ILE A 36 7.30 3.04 1.44
CA ILE A 36 7.24 4.42 0.95
C ILE A 36 6.10 4.54 -0.06
N ASN A 37 5.05 5.29 0.31
CA ASN A 37 3.77 5.28 -0.40
C ASN A 37 3.26 3.85 -0.66
N GLY A 38 3.41 2.96 0.31
CA GLY A 38 3.01 1.55 0.22
C GLY A 38 4.06 0.64 -0.41
N ALA A 39 5.07 1.13 -1.12
CA ALA A 39 6.07 0.27 -1.74
C ALA A 39 7.15 -0.13 -0.71
N CYS A 40 7.36 -1.43 -0.51
CA CYS A 40 8.46 -1.95 0.31
C CYS A 40 9.79 -1.69 -0.39
N LEU A 41 10.64 -0.85 0.21
CA LEU A 41 11.94 -0.48 -0.32
C LEU A 41 13.02 -0.66 0.76
N SER A 42 14.20 -1.10 0.33
CA SER A 42 15.32 -1.36 1.23
C SER A 42 16.20 -0.12 1.39
N VAL A 43 16.60 0.17 2.61
CA VAL A 43 17.54 1.26 2.93
C VAL A 43 18.94 0.91 2.41
N VAL A 44 19.46 1.72 1.50
CA VAL A 44 20.81 1.56 0.90
C VAL A 44 21.83 2.55 1.44
N LYS A 45 21.36 3.60 2.14
CA LYS A 45 22.22 4.59 2.80
C LYS A 45 21.49 5.21 3.97
N VAL A 46 22.19 5.40 5.08
CA VAL A 46 21.69 6.13 6.25
C VAL A 46 22.46 7.44 6.39
N SER A 47 21.77 8.50 6.77
CA SER A 47 22.32 9.84 7.02
C SER A 47 21.77 10.41 8.32
N ASN A 48 22.33 11.54 8.78
CA ASN A 48 21.95 12.11 10.07
C ASN A 48 20.48 12.55 10.11
N ASP A 49 19.93 13.03 8.98
CA ASP A 49 18.59 13.58 8.87
C ASP A 49 17.67 12.81 7.91
N GLY A 50 18.02 11.58 7.56
CA GLY A 50 17.22 10.77 6.65
C GLY A 50 17.94 9.52 6.16
N PHE A 51 17.44 8.96 5.06
CA PHE A 51 17.97 7.76 4.44
C PHE A 51 17.72 7.77 2.93
N SER A 52 18.40 6.88 2.22
CA SER A 52 18.19 6.64 0.80
C SER A 52 17.71 5.21 0.59
N VAL A 53 16.82 5.03 -0.39
CA VAL A 53 16.36 3.72 -0.87
C VAL A 53 16.57 3.59 -2.37
N GLU A 54 16.69 2.36 -2.84
CA GLU A 54 16.77 2.05 -4.27
C GLU A 54 15.44 1.48 -4.77
N ILE A 55 14.97 1.99 -5.91
CA ILE A 55 13.76 1.52 -6.58
C ILE A 55 14.17 0.71 -7.82
N SER A 56 13.95 -0.60 -7.76
CA SER A 56 14.28 -1.49 -8.87
C SER A 56 13.53 -1.13 -10.16
N SER A 57 14.12 -1.43 -11.32
CA SER A 57 13.48 -1.26 -12.63
C SER A 57 12.14 -2.00 -12.75
N GLN A 58 11.94 -3.10 -12.03
CA GLN A 58 10.68 -3.82 -12.00
C GLN A 58 9.63 -3.07 -11.19
N SER A 59 9.99 -2.58 -10.00
CA SER A 59 9.10 -1.79 -9.14
C SER A 59 8.63 -0.52 -9.85
N LYS A 60 9.52 0.18 -10.56
CA LYS A 60 9.20 1.42 -11.30
C LYS A 60 8.02 1.30 -12.26
N LYS A 61 7.79 0.13 -12.85
CA LYS A 61 6.69 -0.10 -13.80
C LYS A 61 5.30 -0.11 -13.13
N MET A 62 5.27 -0.39 -11.82
CA MET A 62 4.04 -0.58 -11.05
C MET A 62 3.74 0.58 -10.11
N LEU A 63 4.67 1.53 -9.96
CA LEU A 63 4.56 2.64 -9.01
C LEU A 63 4.16 3.95 -9.68
N ALA A 64 3.35 4.74 -8.99
CA ALA A 64 3.07 6.12 -9.33
C ALA A 64 4.29 7.02 -9.03
N LEU A 65 5.36 6.88 -9.83
CA LEU A 65 6.65 7.55 -9.63
C LEU A 65 6.56 9.08 -9.56
N GLN A 66 5.54 9.68 -10.18
CA GLN A 66 5.26 11.12 -10.10
C GLN A 66 4.97 11.62 -8.67
N ASN A 67 4.66 10.71 -7.74
CA ASN A 67 4.40 11.00 -6.33
C ASN A 67 5.65 10.90 -5.45
N TYR A 68 6.79 10.46 -5.98
CA TYR A 68 8.06 10.38 -5.26
C TYR A 68 8.77 11.73 -5.34
N LYS A 69 8.05 12.77 -4.92
CA LYS A 69 8.48 14.18 -4.86
C LYS A 69 7.81 14.85 -3.68
N ASP A 70 8.41 15.93 -3.18
CA ASP A 70 7.93 16.73 -2.06
C ASP A 70 7.73 15.96 -0.75
N LYS A 71 6.65 15.18 -0.64
CA LYS A 71 6.29 14.40 0.55
C LYS A 71 5.82 13.00 0.20
N VAL A 72 6.18 12.04 1.06
CA VAL A 72 5.80 10.63 0.93
C VAL A 72 5.35 10.07 2.27
N HIS A 73 4.44 9.09 2.25
CA HIS A 73 4.12 8.29 3.42
C HIS A 73 5.29 7.36 3.75
N LEU A 74 5.63 7.24 5.02
CA LEU A 74 6.63 6.33 5.52
C LEU A 74 6.04 5.42 6.61
N GLU A 75 6.30 4.13 6.48
CA GLU A 75 6.00 3.13 7.49
C GLU A 75 7.18 2.12 7.58
N PRO A 76 7.89 2.02 8.71
CA PRO A 76 8.91 1.00 8.90
C PRO A 76 8.27 -0.39 8.98
N ALA A 77 9.02 -1.43 8.61
CA ALA A 77 8.55 -2.80 8.76
C ALA A 77 8.18 -3.10 10.23
N MET A 78 7.08 -3.83 10.40
CA MET A 78 6.61 -4.24 11.71
C MET A 78 7.63 -5.12 12.42
N LYS A 79 7.71 -4.98 13.75
CA LYS A 79 8.45 -5.85 14.65
C LYS A 79 7.55 -6.94 15.21
N LEU A 80 8.19 -8.01 15.70
CA LEU A 80 7.48 -9.04 16.44
C LEU A 80 6.84 -8.44 17.70
N GLY A 81 5.53 -8.65 17.86
CA GLY A 81 4.75 -8.12 18.97
C GLY A 81 4.05 -6.79 18.68
N ASP A 82 4.24 -6.19 17.50
CA ASP A 82 3.48 -4.99 17.10
C ASP A 82 1.99 -5.31 16.90
N SER A 83 1.12 -4.34 17.18
CA SER A 83 -0.30 -4.42 16.85
C SER A 83 -0.53 -4.36 15.33
N ILE A 84 -1.59 -5.04 14.87
CA ILE A 84 -2.10 -4.92 13.50
C ILE A 84 -3.44 -4.19 13.58
N ASP A 85 -3.41 -2.85 13.62
CA ASP A 85 -4.66 -2.05 13.72
C ASP A 85 -5.27 -1.76 12.34
N GLY A 86 -4.50 -1.92 11.26
CA GLY A 86 -4.99 -1.92 9.88
C GLY A 86 -5.18 -3.34 9.36
N HIS A 87 -4.52 -3.67 8.25
CA HIS A 87 -4.48 -5.05 7.72
C HIS A 87 -3.08 -5.39 7.23
N LEU A 88 -2.82 -6.68 6.98
CA LEU A 88 -1.49 -7.14 6.58
C LEU A 88 -1.14 -6.64 5.17
N LEU A 89 -0.09 -5.83 5.11
CA LEU A 89 0.51 -5.37 3.87
C LEU A 89 1.89 -6.01 3.67
N GLN A 90 2.17 -6.39 2.44
CA GLN A 90 3.49 -6.84 2.01
C GLN A 90 4.34 -5.65 1.57
N GLY A 91 3.70 -4.58 1.12
CA GLY A 91 4.32 -3.45 0.43
C GLY A 91 4.62 -3.78 -1.05
N HIS A 92 3.85 -4.70 -1.62
CA HIS A 92 3.96 -5.12 -3.01
C HIS A 92 2.79 -4.52 -3.79
N ILE A 93 3.07 -3.43 -4.49
CA ILE A 93 2.06 -2.69 -5.25
C ILE A 93 1.57 -3.52 -6.43
N ASP A 94 0.27 -3.78 -6.46
CA ASP A 94 -0.41 -4.54 -7.52
C ASP A 94 -0.66 -3.71 -8.77
N GLY A 95 -0.79 -2.40 -8.61
CA GLY A 95 -1.01 -1.49 -9.73
C GLY A 95 -1.31 -0.06 -9.28
N ILE A 96 -1.75 0.73 -10.25
CA ILE A 96 -1.96 2.18 -10.08
C ILE A 96 -3.46 2.48 -10.24
N GLY A 97 -4.04 3.08 -9.20
CA GLY A 97 -5.38 3.64 -9.24
C GLY A 97 -5.39 5.11 -9.63
N GLU A 98 -6.56 5.66 -9.95
CA GLU A 98 -6.75 7.09 -10.22
C GLU A 98 -7.96 7.64 -9.47
N ILE A 99 -7.76 8.71 -8.69
CA ILE A 99 -8.83 9.43 -8.01
C ILE A 99 -9.63 10.21 -9.05
N TYR A 100 -10.90 9.88 -9.29
CA TYR A 100 -11.74 10.57 -10.27
C TYR A 100 -12.80 11.47 -9.65
N ALA A 101 -13.13 11.29 -8.37
CA ALA A 101 -14.02 12.18 -7.63
C ALA A 101 -13.66 12.23 -6.14
N ILE A 102 -13.91 13.38 -5.51
CA ILE A 102 -13.71 13.62 -4.09
C ILE A 102 -14.93 14.38 -3.56
N ASN A 103 -15.68 13.77 -2.64
CA ASN A 103 -16.90 14.37 -2.08
C ASN A 103 -16.74 14.54 -0.57
N LYS A 104 -16.91 15.76 -0.08
CA LYS A 104 -16.89 16.03 1.36
C LYS A 104 -18.25 15.71 1.97
N ASN A 105 -18.25 14.90 3.01
CA ASN A 105 -19.44 14.53 3.78
C ASN A 105 -19.32 15.12 5.20
N SER A 106 -20.38 15.02 6.00
CA SER A 106 -20.37 15.55 7.38
C SER A 106 -19.32 14.91 8.28
N ASN A 107 -19.02 13.61 8.07
CA ASN A 107 -18.19 12.80 8.96
C ASN A 107 -16.90 12.27 8.30
N GLY A 108 -16.57 12.73 7.09
CA GLY A 108 -15.42 12.22 6.34
C GLY A 108 -15.37 12.77 4.91
N THR A 109 -14.41 12.30 4.14
CA THR A 109 -14.29 12.63 2.71
C THR A 109 -14.30 11.34 1.90
N ASP A 110 -15.26 11.22 0.99
CA ASP A 110 -15.32 10.09 0.07
C ASP A 110 -14.34 10.32 -1.08
N PHE A 111 -13.53 9.31 -1.36
CA PHE A 111 -12.69 9.25 -2.54
C PHE A 111 -13.18 8.13 -3.44
N PHE A 112 -13.34 8.45 -4.72
CA PHE A 112 -13.70 7.49 -5.75
C PHE A 112 -12.49 7.23 -6.63
N ILE A 113 -12.08 5.97 -6.71
CA ILE A 113 -10.81 5.57 -7.30
C ILE A 113 -11.07 4.52 -8.37
N LYS A 114 -10.68 4.83 -9.62
CA LYS A 114 -10.65 3.84 -10.70
C LYS A 114 -9.47 2.90 -10.50
N LEU A 115 -9.69 1.62 -10.73
CA LEU A 115 -8.67 0.58 -10.63
C LEU A 115 -8.54 -0.18 -11.95
N PRO A 116 -7.36 -0.74 -12.27
CA PRO A 116 -7.24 -1.72 -13.34
C PRO A 116 -8.21 -2.88 -13.14
N GLN A 117 -8.86 -3.33 -14.22
CA GLN A 117 -9.92 -4.35 -14.17
C GLN A 117 -9.45 -5.66 -13.51
N GLU A 118 -8.17 -5.99 -13.69
CA GLU A 118 -7.54 -7.16 -13.08
C GLU A 118 -7.48 -7.13 -11.55
N LEU A 119 -7.51 -5.94 -10.94
CA LEU A 119 -7.51 -5.76 -9.49
C LEU A 119 -8.93 -5.81 -8.90
N MET A 120 -9.95 -5.48 -9.69
CA MET A 120 -11.34 -5.41 -9.21
C MET A 120 -11.82 -6.71 -8.57
N LYS A 121 -11.34 -7.87 -9.06
CA LYS A 121 -11.67 -9.20 -8.51
C LYS A 121 -11.15 -9.44 -7.08
N PHE A 122 -10.23 -8.61 -6.59
CA PHE A 122 -9.70 -8.64 -5.23
C PHE A 122 -10.35 -7.59 -4.33
N THR A 123 -11.29 -6.81 -4.85
CA THR A 123 -12.01 -5.78 -4.09
C THR A 123 -13.38 -6.30 -3.66
N SER A 124 -13.75 -6.02 -2.42
CA SER A 124 -15.07 -6.31 -1.89
C SER A 124 -15.53 -5.15 -1.02
N SER A 125 -16.83 -4.86 -1.01
CA SER A 125 -17.38 -3.90 -0.06
C SER A 125 -17.15 -4.42 1.36
N GLN A 126 -16.78 -3.52 2.27
CA GLN A 126 -16.28 -3.81 3.62
C GLN A 126 -14.94 -4.57 3.67
N GLY A 127 -14.32 -4.85 2.53
CA GLY A 127 -12.96 -5.39 2.46
C GLY A 127 -11.90 -4.32 2.69
N SER A 128 -10.67 -4.78 2.91
CA SER A 128 -9.50 -3.92 3.09
C SER A 128 -8.79 -3.62 1.77
N ILE A 129 -8.17 -2.45 1.68
CA ILE A 129 -7.27 -2.08 0.59
C ILE A 129 -6.23 -1.09 1.11
N ALA A 130 -5.01 -1.13 0.57
CA ALA A 130 -4.01 -0.10 0.80
C ALA A 130 -3.90 0.85 -0.39
N ILE A 131 -3.92 2.15 -0.07
CA ILE A 131 -3.77 3.23 -1.05
C ILE A 131 -2.63 4.13 -0.59
N ASP A 132 -1.57 4.24 -1.41
CA ASP A 132 -0.29 4.86 -1.04
C ASP A 132 0.21 4.37 0.35
N GLY A 133 -0.02 3.09 0.66
CA GLY A 133 0.36 2.45 1.94
C GLY A 133 -0.60 2.67 3.10
N VAL A 134 -1.67 3.45 2.94
CA VAL A 134 -2.67 3.65 4.00
C VAL A 134 -3.70 2.53 3.96
N SER A 135 -3.84 1.79 5.06
CA SER A 135 -4.88 0.76 5.23
C SER A 135 -6.27 1.40 5.35
N LEU A 136 -7.18 1.03 4.47
CA LEU A 136 -8.52 1.61 4.37
C LEU A 136 -9.59 0.55 4.12
N THR A 137 -10.82 0.86 4.52
CA THR A 137 -12.00 0.02 4.24
C THR A 137 -12.68 0.50 2.96
N ILE A 138 -12.96 -0.45 2.06
CA ILE A 138 -13.76 -0.20 0.86
C ILE A 138 -15.22 -0.01 1.28
N ALA A 139 -15.72 1.21 1.16
CA ALA A 139 -17.10 1.53 1.47
C ALA A 139 -18.09 1.04 0.39
N GLN A 140 -17.65 0.94 -0.86
CA GLN A 140 -18.44 0.41 -1.97
C GLN A 140 -17.54 -0.04 -3.12
N THR A 141 -17.90 -1.15 -3.75
CA THR A 141 -17.30 -1.61 -5.02
C THR A 141 -18.27 -1.32 -6.16
N MET A 142 -17.76 -0.74 -7.24
CA MET A 142 -18.48 -0.47 -8.49
C MET A 142 -17.87 -1.31 -9.63
N GLN A 143 -18.23 -1.06 -10.89
CA GLN A 143 -17.77 -1.88 -12.01
C GLN A 143 -16.25 -1.77 -12.27
N ASP A 144 -15.71 -0.56 -12.26
CA ASP A 144 -14.32 -0.23 -12.59
C ASP A 144 -13.63 0.61 -11.50
N SER A 145 -14.29 0.74 -10.34
CA SER A 145 -13.87 1.66 -9.30
C SER A 145 -14.34 1.24 -7.91
N ILE A 146 -13.71 1.82 -6.90
CA ILE A 146 -14.09 1.72 -5.50
C ILE A 146 -14.39 3.08 -4.92
N ARG A 147 -15.19 3.09 -3.84
CA ARG A 147 -15.35 4.24 -2.95
C ARG A 147 -14.76 3.88 -1.60
N ILE A 148 -13.96 4.79 -1.05
CA ILE A 148 -13.50 4.77 0.35
C ILE A 148 -14.01 6.03 1.04
N CYS A 149 -14.20 5.96 2.35
CA CYS A 149 -14.49 7.13 3.19
C CYS A 149 -13.32 7.36 4.13
N VAL A 150 -12.63 8.50 3.98
CA VAL A 150 -11.47 8.85 4.80
C VAL A 150 -11.92 9.77 5.93
N ILE A 151 -11.70 9.33 7.16
CA ILE A 151 -12.07 10.03 8.37
C ILE A 151 -11.10 11.19 8.68
N PRO A 152 -11.51 12.19 9.49
CA PRO A 152 -10.71 13.40 9.73
C PRO A 152 -9.29 13.13 10.27
N ILE A 153 -9.13 12.13 11.14
CA ILE A 153 -7.83 11.76 11.70
C ILE A 153 -6.87 11.27 10.60
N THR A 154 -7.35 10.39 9.71
CA THR A 154 -6.57 9.91 8.57
C THR A 154 -6.28 11.03 7.58
N MET A 155 -7.23 11.93 7.31
CA MET A 155 -7.01 13.11 6.45
C MET A 155 -5.88 14.01 6.96
N ARG A 156 -5.74 14.15 8.29
CA ARG A 156 -4.74 14.99 8.95
C ARG A 156 -3.36 14.31 9.02
N ASP A 157 -3.35 13.03 9.38
CA ASP A 157 -2.12 12.30 9.70
C ASP A 157 -1.51 11.60 8.47
N THR A 158 -2.13 11.76 7.30
CA THR A 158 -1.65 11.26 6.01
C THR A 158 -1.69 12.37 4.94
N LEU A 159 -1.23 12.06 3.74
CA LEU A 159 -1.27 12.93 2.57
C LEU A 159 -2.65 13.00 1.92
N PHE A 160 -3.66 12.25 2.39
CA PHE A 160 -5.00 12.31 1.81
C PHE A 160 -5.59 13.73 1.79
N GLY A 161 -5.24 14.58 2.76
CA GLY A 161 -5.60 16.00 2.78
C GLY A 161 -5.06 16.83 1.61
N THR A 162 -4.07 16.33 0.87
CA THR A 162 -3.45 17.01 -0.28
C THR A 162 -3.86 16.38 -1.62
N PHE A 163 -4.60 15.28 -1.60
CA PHE A 163 -4.96 14.56 -2.81
C PHE A 163 -6.01 15.33 -3.62
N SER A 164 -5.89 15.26 -4.95
CA SER A 164 -6.77 15.93 -5.90
C SER A 164 -7.28 14.94 -6.95
N ILE A 165 -8.37 15.32 -7.63
CA ILE A 165 -8.86 14.59 -8.81
C ILE A 165 -7.74 14.49 -9.86
N GLY A 166 -7.66 13.34 -10.53
CA GLY A 166 -6.63 12.97 -11.50
C GLY A 166 -5.34 12.42 -10.88
N ARG A 167 -5.19 12.49 -9.55
CA ARG A 167 -4.02 11.92 -8.87
C ARG A 167 -4.00 10.40 -9.04
N LYS A 168 -2.86 9.89 -9.47
CA LYS A 168 -2.54 8.47 -9.44
C LYS A 168 -2.08 8.05 -8.05
N VAL A 169 -2.44 6.85 -7.63
CA VAL A 169 -2.10 6.30 -6.31
C VAL A 169 -1.64 4.85 -6.44
N ASN A 170 -0.69 4.44 -5.61
CA ASN A 170 -0.26 3.06 -5.51
C ASN A 170 -1.37 2.23 -4.83
N ILE A 171 -1.68 1.08 -5.39
CA ILE A 171 -2.71 0.17 -4.87
C ILE A 171 -2.07 -1.16 -4.48
N GLU A 172 -2.30 -1.57 -3.25
CA GLU A 172 -2.08 -2.94 -2.80
C GLU A 172 -3.41 -3.52 -2.33
N THR A 173 -3.83 -4.61 -2.97
CA THR A 173 -5.03 -5.36 -2.64
C THR A 173 -4.77 -6.27 -1.45
N ASP A 174 -5.84 -6.65 -0.74
CA ASP A 174 -5.72 -7.53 0.42
C ASP A 174 -5.05 -8.86 0.01
N MET A 175 -3.96 -9.19 0.71
CA MET A 175 -3.20 -10.41 0.50
C MET A 175 -4.10 -11.66 0.56
N PHE A 176 -5.05 -11.70 1.50
CA PHE A 176 -5.97 -12.82 1.64
C PHE A 176 -6.92 -12.92 0.45
N ALA A 177 -7.40 -11.79 -0.09
CA ALA A 177 -8.23 -11.79 -1.28
C ALA A 177 -7.50 -12.41 -2.49
N ARG A 178 -6.20 -12.13 -2.65
CA ARG A 178 -5.36 -12.75 -3.70
C ARG A 178 -5.25 -14.27 -3.53
N TYR A 179 -4.93 -14.75 -2.33
CA TYR A 179 -4.80 -16.18 -2.06
C TYR A 179 -6.13 -16.93 -2.19
N ILE A 180 -7.22 -16.39 -1.62
CA ILE A 180 -8.56 -16.98 -1.71
C ILE A 180 -9.01 -17.05 -3.17
N TYR A 181 -8.84 -15.96 -3.92
CA TYR A 181 -9.16 -15.96 -5.35
C TYR A 181 -8.34 -17.02 -6.11
N LYS A 182 -7.05 -17.17 -5.81
CA LYS A 182 -6.20 -18.20 -6.44
C LYS A 182 -6.68 -19.62 -6.13
N ILE A 183 -7.06 -19.89 -4.88
CA ILE A 183 -7.60 -21.19 -4.44
C ILE A 183 -8.91 -21.50 -5.17
N ILE A 184 -9.86 -20.57 -5.18
CA ILE A 184 -11.19 -20.78 -5.77
C ILE A 184 -11.12 -20.83 -7.30
N SER A 185 -10.23 -20.04 -7.93
CA SER A 185 -10.08 -20.00 -9.38
C SER A 185 -9.35 -21.23 -9.94
N ASN A 186 -8.51 -21.88 -9.12
CA ASN A 186 -7.96 -23.18 -9.42
C ASN A 186 -9.02 -24.24 -9.09
N LYS A 187 -9.83 -24.66 -10.08
CA LYS A 187 -10.81 -25.76 -9.96
C LYS A 187 -10.23 -27.14 -9.61
N ASN A 188 -8.95 -27.23 -9.24
CA ASN A 188 -8.40 -28.44 -8.62
C ASN A 188 -8.57 -28.30 -7.12
N THR A 189 -9.68 -28.82 -6.60
CA THR A 189 -9.85 -29.06 -5.17
C THR A 189 -8.68 -29.94 -4.71
N ALA A 190 -7.74 -29.36 -3.96
CA ALA A 190 -6.79 -30.16 -3.21
C ALA A 190 -7.61 -31.09 -2.32
N THR A 191 -7.39 -32.39 -2.47
CA THR A 191 -8.01 -33.40 -1.63
C THR A 191 -7.40 -33.32 -0.23
N TRP A 192 -8.08 -33.90 0.76
CA TRP A 192 -7.49 -34.06 2.08
C TRP A 192 -6.17 -34.84 2.02
N ASP A 193 -6.04 -35.78 1.08
CA ASP A 193 -4.79 -36.50 0.83
C ASP A 193 -3.66 -35.59 0.34
N ASP A 194 -3.96 -34.59 -0.50
CA ASP A 194 -2.96 -33.60 -0.96
C ASP A 194 -2.47 -32.74 0.22
N ILE A 195 -3.37 -32.38 1.13
CA ILE A 195 -3.07 -31.56 2.31
C ILE A 195 -2.24 -32.37 3.32
N ASP A 196 -2.64 -33.61 3.62
CA ASP A 196 -1.90 -34.51 4.53
C ASP A 196 -0.51 -34.85 4.00
N LYS A 197 -0.35 -34.97 2.68
CA LYS A 197 0.94 -35.20 2.04
C LYS A 197 1.87 -33.99 2.13
N ILE A 198 1.32 -32.77 2.12
CA ILE A 198 2.11 -31.54 2.34
C ILE A 198 2.50 -31.43 3.82
N MET A 199 1.59 -31.78 4.74
CA MET A 199 1.87 -31.71 6.18
C MET A 199 2.82 -32.80 6.67
N SER A 200 2.86 -33.97 6.04
CA SER A 200 3.77 -35.07 6.41
C SER A 200 5.21 -34.93 5.90
N ILE A 201 5.52 -33.85 5.17
CA ILE A 201 6.87 -33.51 4.72
C ILE A 201 7.64 -32.68 5.77
N TYR A 202 6.97 -32.24 6.84
CA TYR A 202 7.56 -31.60 8.01
C TYR A 202 7.43 -32.47 9.26
#